data_AF-A0A914Q4A0-F1
#
_entry.id   AF-A0A914Q4A0-F1
#
_cell.length_a   1.000
_cell.length_b   1.000
_cell.length_c   1.000
_cell.angle_alpha   90.00
_cell.angle_beta   90.00
_cell.angle_gamma   90.00
#
_symmetry.space_group_name_H-M   'P 1'
#
loop_
_entity.id
_entity.type
_entity.pdbx_description
1 polymer ?
#
loop_
_entity_poly.entity_id
_entity_poly.type
_entity_poly.pdbx_seq_one_letter_code
_entity_poly.pdbx_strand_id
1 'polypeptide(L)'
;MLLRKGALRQMVDKMFVDKSRLEKPEIVVAAFEQIRLRNALPRVLAGRNPQSLIRIITFLKLHMFKNNYFHTLSEVSDVLMTIYAEESNPQHVVQHFRSLQKAIEIELRLQKSIAKANGSLDLLMQVSIANQRESRGKELNNIFGELYIHAIPFIMRNEEKSIVDA
;
A
#
# COMPACT_ATOMS: atom_id res chain seq x y z
N MET A 1 -0.52 27.67 25.62
CA MET A 1 -1.99 27.62 25.40
C MET A 1 -2.37 28.60 24.29
N LEU A 2 -2.78 28.13 23.10
CA LEU A 2 -3.14 29.01 21.96
C LEU A 2 -4.36 28.48 21.20
N LEU A 3 -5.39 28.04 21.92
CA LEU A 3 -6.57 27.38 21.34
C LEU A 3 -7.88 28.02 21.83
N ARG A 4 -8.13 29.25 21.37
CA ARG A 4 -9.49 29.78 21.23
C ARG A 4 -10.00 29.40 19.83
N LYS A 5 -11.26 28.97 19.72
CA LYS A 5 -11.88 28.38 18.50
C LYS A 5 -11.66 29.18 17.18
N GLY A 6 -11.42 30.50 17.24
CA GLY A 6 -11.09 31.33 16.07
C GLY A 6 -9.61 31.33 15.64
N ALA A 7 -8.69 30.89 16.51
CA ALA A 7 -7.25 30.89 16.26
C ALA A 7 -6.83 29.81 15.25
N LEU A 8 -7.56 28.70 15.14
CA LEU A 8 -7.23 27.59 14.24
C LEU A 8 -7.31 28.00 12.77
N ARG A 9 -8.31 28.78 12.39
CA ARG A 9 -8.46 29.28 11.02
C ARG A 9 -7.32 30.23 10.66
N GLN A 10 -7.06 31.19 11.53
CA GLN A 10 -5.96 32.15 11.37
C GLN A 10 -4.58 31.48 11.37
N MET A 11 -4.42 30.39 12.13
CA MET A 11 -3.19 29.60 12.16
C MET A 11 -2.89 29.01 10.78
N VAL A 12 -3.88 28.39 10.14
CA VAL A 12 -3.70 27.85 8.78
C VAL A 12 -3.36 28.96 7.80
N ASP A 13 -4.06 30.08 7.84
CA ASP A 13 -3.74 31.19 6.94
C ASP A 13 -2.31 31.71 7.13
N LYS A 14 -1.86 31.85 8.39
CA LYS A 14 -0.48 32.25 8.72
C LYS A 14 0.56 31.21 8.26
N MET A 15 0.24 29.92 8.31
CA MET A 15 1.15 28.86 7.84
C MET A 15 1.43 28.94 6.33
N PHE A 16 0.45 29.35 5.54
CA PHE A 16 0.57 29.46 4.07
C PHE A 16 0.97 30.85 3.58
N VAL A 17 1.14 31.82 4.48
CA VAL A 17 1.67 33.16 4.18
C VAL A 17 3.18 33.22 4.44
N ASP A 18 3.64 32.55 5.49
CA ASP A 18 5.05 32.51 5.88
C ASP A 18 5.84 31.48 5.06
N LYS A 19 6.67 31.97 4.12
CA LYS A 19 7.49 31.12 3.24
C LYS A 19 8.41 30.19 4.04
N SER A 20 8.90 30.61 5.20
CA SER A 20 9.80 29.81 6.05
C SER A 20 9.12 28.55 6.61
N ARG A 21 7.79 28.57 6.75
CA ARG A 21 7.01 27.41 7.21
C ARG A 21 6.69 26.45 6.08
N LEU A 22 6.59 26.94 4.86
CA LEU A 22 6.43 26.09 3.67
C LEU A 22 7.70 25.30 3.37
N GLU A 23 8.87 25.81 3.77
CA GLU A 23 10.14 25.07 3.73
C GLU A 23 10.23 23.93 4.77
N LYS A 24 9.41 23.99 5.83
CA LYS A 24 9.34 22.98 6.90
C LYS A 24 7.97 22.29 6.90
N PRO A 25 7.71 21.38 5.94
CA PRO A 25 6.40 20.75 5.80
C PRO A 25 5.96 19.98 7.05
N GLU A 26 6.90 19.54 7.89
CA GLU A 26 6.65 18.88 9.18
C GLU A 26 5.76 19.73 10.09
N ILE A 27 6.01 21.04 10.13
CA ILE A 27 5.28 21.98 11.00
C ILE A 27 3.84 22.14 10.50
N VAL A 28 3.67 22.23 9.19
CA VAL A 28 2.35 22.38 8.56
C VAL A 28 1.53 21.10 8.72
N VAL A 29 2.14 19.94 8.51
CA VAL A 29 1.50 18.63 8.70
C VAL A 29 1.14 18.42 10.17
N ALA A 30 2.05 18.72 11.11
CA ALA A 30 1.76 18.63 12.54
C ALA A 30 0.58 19.53 12.94
N ALA A 31 0.47 20.72 12.36
CA ALA A 31 -0.66 21.60 12.63
C ALA A 31 -1.99 21.05 12.06
N PHE A 32 -1.97 20.47 10.86
CA PHE A 32 -3.13 19.75 10.32
C PHE A 32 -3.50 18.53 11.17
N GLU A 33 -2.52 17.79 11.66
CA GLU A 33 -2.71 16.66 12.56
C GLU A 33 -3.42 17.11 13.85
N GLN A 34 -3.01 18.23 14.44
CA GLN A 34 -3.67 18.77 15.61
C GLN A 34 -5.10 19.25 15.34
N ILE A 35 -5.41 19.73 14.13
CA ILE A 35 -6.77 20.12 13.73
C ILE A 35 -7.64 18.86 13.50
N ARG A 36 -7.05 17.83 12.90
CA ARG A 36 -7.64 16.53 12.62
C ARG A 36 -8.05 15.81 13.90
N LEU A 37 -7.13 15.70 14.87
CA LEU A 37 -7.41 15.13 16.20
C LEU A 37 -8.53 15.84 16.95
N ARG A 38 -8.88 17.08 16.56
CA ARG A 38 -9.98 17.87 17.15
C ARG A 38 -11.27 17.83 16.33
N ASN A 39 -11.32 17.04 15.26
CA ASN A 39 -12.43 16.99 14.30
C ASN A 39 -12.84 18.38 13.78
N ALA A 40 -11.87 19.29 13.66
CA ALA A 40 -12.11 20.68 13.29
C ALA A 40 -11.75 20.97 11.83
N LEU A 41 -11.35 19.96 11.05
CA LEU A 41 -10.96 20.11 9.64
C LEU A 41 -12.05 20.78 8.80
N PRO A 42 -13.33 20.34 8.82
CA PRO A 42 -14.33 20.95 7.95
C PRO A 42 -14.56 22.42 8.26
N ARG A 43 -14.60 22.76 9.55
CA ARG A 43 -14.77 24.13 10.03
C ARG A 43 -13.59 25.04 9.66
N VAL A 44 -12.37 24.52 9.68
CA VAL A 44 -11.16 25.29 9.40
C VAL A 44 -10.93 25.44 7.90
N LEU A 45 -11.37 24.48 7.09
CA LEU A 45 -11.20 24.46 5.65
C LEU A 45 -12.34 25.17 4.89
N ALA A 46 -13.54 25.26 5.46
CA ALA A 46 -14.69 25.90 4.81
C ALA A 46 -14.57 27.42 4.64
N GLY A 47 -15.14 27.92 3.53
CA GLY A 47 -15.25 29.35 3.24
C GLY A 47 -13.91 30.07 3.10
N ARG A 48 -12.88 29.38 2.59
CA ARG A 48 -11.56 29.94 2.27
C ARG A 48 -11.56 30.65 0.92
N ASN A 49 -10.72 31.67 0.83
CA ASN A 49 -10.50 32.39 -0.43
C ASN A 49 -9.84 31.48 -1.48
N PRO A 50 -10.15 31.66 -2.78
CA PRO A 50 -9.55 30.90 -3.89
C PRO A 50 -8.02 30.77 -3.82
N GLN A 51 -7.32 31.87 -3.52
CA GLN A 51 -5.86 31.88 -3.42
C GLN A 51 -5.31 31.04 -2.25
N SER A 52 -6.04 30.98 -1.13
CA SER A 52 -5.67 30.13 0.01
C SER A 52 -5.86 28.66 -0.35
N LEU A 53 -6.97 28.32 -1.02
CA LEU A 53 -7.25 26.97 -1.50
C LEU A 53 -6.17 26.47 -2.45
N ILE A 54 -5.74 27.29 -3.41
CA ILE A 54 -4.68 26.93 -4.36
C ILE A 54 -3.38 26.59 -3.63
N ARG A 55 -3.00 27.37 -2.61
CA ARG A 55 -1.79 27.09 -1.81
C ARG A 55 -1.90 25.77 -1.05
N ILE A 56 -3.06 25.51 -0.45
CA ILE A 56 -3.31 24.25 0.27
C ILE A 56 -3.25 23.07 -0.72
N ILE A 57 -3.96 23.16 -1.85
CA ILE A 57 -3.97 22.10 -2.88
C ILE A 57 -2.55 21.86 -3.43
N THR A 58 -1.77 22.92 -3.63
CA THR A 58 -0.39 22.82 -4.11
C THR A 58 0.50 22.12 -3.08
N PHE A 59 0.35 22.46 -1.80
CA PHE A 59 1.06 21.80 -0.71
C PHE A 59 0.68 20.31 -0.61
N LEU A 60 -0.61 19.97 -0.74
CA LEU A 60 -1.08 18.58 -0.77
C LEU A 60 -0.41 17.82 -1.91
N LYS A 61 -0.42 18.36 -3.14
CA LYS A 61 0.24 17.70 -4.28
C LYS A 61 1.73 17.42 -4.06
N LEU A 62 2.43 18.31 -3.36
CA LEU A 62 3.88 18.21 -3.14
C LEU A 62 4.26 17.22 -2.03
N HIS A 63 3.39 17.00 -1.04
CA HIS A 63 3.78 16.32 0.19
C HIS A 63 2.87 15.17 0.61
N MET A 64 1.68 15.03 0.02
CA MET A 64 0.72 13.99 0.40
C MET A 64 1.27 12.58 0.20
N PHE A 65 2.03 12.32 -0.86
CA PHE A 65 2.54 10.98 -1.16
C PHE A 65 3.76 10.56 -0.32
N LYS A 66 4.19 11.38 0.64
CA LYS A 66 5.18 10.97 1.64
C LYS A 66 4.48 10.11 2.69
N ASN A 67 4.97 8.89 2.92
CA ASN A 67 4.36 7.92 3.84
C ASN A 67 4.02 8.52 5.22
N ASN A 68 4.96 9.28 5.82
CA ASN A 68 4.77 9.92 7.12
C ASN A 68 3.65 10.97 7.18
N TYR A 69 3.27 11.55 6.03
CA TYR A 69 2.27 12.62 5.93
C TYR A 69 0.97 12.17 5.30
N PHE A 70 0.97 11.01 4.63
CA PHE A 70 -0.12 10.53 3.80
C PHE A 70 -1.43 10.41 4.58
N HIS A 71 -1.39 9.83 5.78
CA HIS A 71 -2.60 9.65 6.58
C HIS A 71 -3.31 10.98 6.90
N THR A 72 -2.56 11.96 7.41
CA THR A 72 -3.08 13.30 7.72
C THR A 72 -3.52 14.05 6.47
N LEU A 73 -2.68 14.07 5.43
CA LEU A 73 -2.93 14.88 4.23
C LEU A 73 -4.00 14.28 3.33
N SER A 74 -4.18 12.96 3.34
CA SER A 74 -5.28 12.28 2.65
C SER A 74 -6.62 12.67 3.24
N GLU A 75 -6.75 12.68 4.57
CA GLU A 75 -7.98 13.12 5.24
C GLU A 75 -8.27 14.61 5.00
N VAL A 76 -7.22 15.46 5.04
CA VAL A 76 -7.35 16.87 4.65
C VAL A 76 -7.85 17.01 3.22
N SER A 77 -7.31 16.21 2.28
CA SER A 77 -7.71 16.25 0.88
C SER A 77 -9.16 15.82 0.67
N ASP A 78 -9.61 14.78 1.39
CA ASP A 78 -10.96 14.24 1.31
C ASP A 78 -11.97 15.27 1.79
N VAL A 79 -11.76 15.82 3.00
CA VAL A 79 -12.60 16.89 3.56
C VAL A 79 -12.65 18.11 2.62
N LEU A 80 -11.52 18.48 2.02
CA LEU A 80 -11.45 19.62 1.11
C LEU A 80 -12.21 19.33 -0.19
N MET A 81 -12.16 18.11 -0.73
CA MET A 81 -12.99 17.71 -1.86
C MET A 81 -14.47 17.67 -1.50
N THR A 82 -14.86 17.16 -0.32
CA THR A 82 -16.26 17.12 0.12
C THR A 82 -16.88 18.51 0.23
N ILE A 83 -16.18 19.46 0.86
CA ILE A 83 -16.70 20.84 1.06
C ILE A 83 -16.89 21.57 -0.27
N TYR A 84 -15.92 21.43 -1.16
CA TYR A 84 -15.86 22.20 -2.41
C TYR A 84 -16.42 21.45 -3.62
N ALA A 85 -16.97 20.24 -3.45
CA ALA A 85 -17.59 19.46 -4.51
C ALA A 85 -18.84 20.14 -5.09
N GLU A 86 -19.66 20.74 -4.23
CA GLU A 86 -20.94 21.37 -4.61
C GLU A 86 -20.83 22.89 -4.78
N GLU A 87 -19.72 23.49 -4.35
CA GLU A 87 -19.52 24.94 -4.40
C GLU A 87 -19.10 25.40 -5.81
N SER A 88 -19.74 26.47 -6.30
CA SER A 88 -19.41 27.08 -7.59
C SER A 88 -18.05 27.79 -7.49
N ASN A 89 -16.99 27.02 -7.73
CA ASN A 89 -15.62 27.50 -7.66
C ASN A 89 -15.18 28.13 -8.99
N PRO A 90 -14.34 29.19 -8.96
CA PRO A 90 -13.73 29.73 -10.17
C PRO A 90 -12.97 28.65 -10.96
N GLN A 91 -13.00 28.73 -12.29
CA GLN A 91 -12.39 27.72 -13.17
C GLN A 91 -10.91 27.44 -12.85
N HIS A 92 -10.15 28.46 -12.46
CA HIS A 92 -8.74 28.31 -12.10
C HIS A 92 -8.55 27.43 -10.85
N VAL A 93 -9.42 27.55 -9.84
CA VAL A 93 -9.40 26.68 -8.64
C VAL A 93 -9.76 25.25 -9.01
N VAL A 94 -10.78 25.07 -9.85
CA VAL A 94 -11.22 23.75 -10.35
C VAL A 94 -10.08 23.03 -11.08
N GLN A 95 -9.26 23.75 -11.85
CA GLN A 95 -8.08 23.16 -12.50
C GLN A 95 -7.07 22.61 -11.49
N HIS A 96 -6.86 23.29 -10.35
CA HIS A 96 -5.98 22.79 -9.29
C HIS A 96 -6.55 21.53 -8.63
N PHE A 97 -7.86 21.46 -8.39
CA PHE A 97 -8.52 20.23 -7.91
C PHE A 97 -8.38 19.07 -8.89
N ARG A 98 -8.66 19.29 -10.18
CA ARG A 98 -8.46 18.26 -11.22
C ARG A 98 -7.01 17.81 -11.30
N SER A 99 -6.06 18.74 -11.14
CA SER A 99 -4.64 18.44 -11.11
C SER A 99 -4.24 17.59 -9.90
N LEU A 100 -4.84 17.83 -8.73
CA LEU A 100 -4.66 16.99 -7.54
C LEU A 100 -5.25 15.60 -7.75
N GLN A 101 -6.48 15.50 -8.28
CA GLN A 101 -7.12 14.21 -8.60
C GLN A 101 -6.28 13.39 -9.58
N LYS A 102 -5.75 14.02 -10.64
CA LYS A 102 -4.86 13.36 -11.59
C LYS A 102 -3.57 12.87 -10.94
N ALA A 103 -3.00 13.65 -10.01
CA ALA A 103 -1.82 13.21 -9.26
C ALA A 103 -2.12 11.97 -8.40
N ILE A 104 -3.28 11.94 -7.74
CA ILE A 104 -3.74 10.76 -6.96
C ILE A 104 -3.92 9.55 -7.87
N GLU A 105 -4.55 9.71 -9.03
CA GLU A 105 -4.78 8.61 -9.96
C GLU A 105 -3.46 8.00 -10.48
N ILE A 106 -2.49 8.86 -10.80
CA ILE A 106 -1.15 8.43 -11.23
C ILE A 106 -0.46 7.63 -10.13
N GLU A 107 -0.50 8.12 -8.89
CA GLU A 107 0.10 7.43 -7.75
C GLU A 107 -0.56 6.07 -7.50
N LEU A 108 -1.89 6.00 -7.50
CA LEU A 108 -2.63 4.74 -7.34
C LEU A 108 -2.24 3.72 -8.42
N ARG A 109 -2.08 4.18 -9.66
CA ARG A 109 -1.64 3.34 -10.78
C ARG A 109 -0.21 2.85 -10.58
N LEU A 110 0.69 3.72 -10.09
CA LEU A 110 2.07 3.37 -9.77
C LEU A 110 2.12 2.31 -8.66
N GLN A 111 1.41 2.53 -7.56
CA GLN A 111 1.33 1.59 -6.44
C GLN A 111 0.78 0.23 -6.87
N LYS A 112 -0.24 0.21 -7.73
CA LYS A 112 -0.75 -1.05 -8.32
C LYS A 112 0.29 -1.77 -9.15
N SER A 113 1.10 -1.05 -9.92
CA SER A 113 2.18 -1.65 -10.72
C SER A 113 3.29 -2.21 -9.85
N ILE A 114 3.68 -1.50 -8.78
CA ILE A 114 4.67 -1.97 -7.80
C ILE A 114 4.16 -3.23 -7.10
N ALA A 115 2.91 -3.24 -6.65
CA ALA A 115 2.32 -4.41 -5.99
C ALA A 115 2.30 -5.64 -6.90
N LYS A 116 1.99 -5.47 -8.19
CA LYS A 116 2.05 -6.55 -9.18
C LYS A 116 3.48 -7.07 -9.37
N ALA A 117 4.46 -6.17 -9.49
CA ALA A 117 5.86 -6.56 -9.65
C ALA A 117 6.35 -7.36 -8.44
N ASN A 118 6.01 -6.94 -7.23
CA ASN A 118 6.34 -7.67 -6.00
C ASN A 118 5.71 -9.07 -6.00
N GLY A 119 4.42 -9.18 -6.32
CA GLY A 119 3.76 -10.49 -6.39
C GLY A 119 4.38 -11.41 -7.45
N SER A 120 4.80 -10.89 -8.60
CA SER A 120 5.52 -11.68 -9.60
C SER A 120 6.90 -12.15 -9.12
N LEU A 121 7.64 -11.30 -8.41
CA LEU A 121 8.92 -11.68 -7.82
C LEU A 121 8.76 -12.76 -6.75
N ASP A 122 7.74 -12.67 -5.90
CA ASP A 122 7.44 -13.68 -4.90
C ASP A 122 7.15 -15.04 -5.53
N LEU A 123 6.37 -15.07 -6.62
CA LEU A 123 6.09 -16.30 -7.37
C LEU A 123 7.36 -16.91 -7.98
N LEU A 124 8.21 -16.08 -8.60
CA LEU A 124 9.48 -16.55 -9.16
C LEU A 124 10.42 -17.13 -8.09
N MET A 125 10.48 -16.49 -6.92
CA MET A 125 11.27 -16.97 -5.80
C MET A 125 10.71 -18.30 -5.26
N GLN A 126 9.39 -18.44 -5.14
CA GLN A 126 8.74 -19.69 -4.73
C GLN A 126 9.02 -20.83 -5.72
N VAL A 127 8.90 -20.57 -7.03
CA VAL A 127 9.22 -21.56 -8.08
C VAL A 127 10.70 -21.95 -8.03
N SER A 128 11.60 -20.98 -7.84
CA SER A 128 13.04 -21.26 -7.72
C SER A 128 13.34 -22.17 -6.53
N ILE A 129 12.76 -21.89 -5.36
CA ILE A 129 12.91 -22.73 -4.16
C ILE A 129 12.32 -24.12 -4.38
N ALA A 130 11.15 -24.22 -5.01
CA ALA A 130 10.53 -25.51 -5.34
C ALA A 130 11.42 -26.35 -6.27
N ASN A 131 11.95 -25.74 -7.33
CA ASN A 131 12.87 -26.39 -8.26
C ASN A 131 14.17 -26.84 -7.57
N GLN A 132 14.73 -26.03 -6.67
CA GLN A 132 15.93 -26.44 -5.90
C GLN A 132 15.65 -27.63 -4.98
N ARG A 133 14.47 -27.70 -4.37
CA ARG A 133 14.07 -28.85 -3.54
C ARG A 133 13.88 -30.11 -4.39
N GLU A 134 13.27 -29.99 -5.56
CA GLU A 134 13.08 -31.11 -6.48
C GLU A 134 14.43 -31.63 -7.02
N SER A 135 15.35 -30.73 -7.39
CA SER A 135 16.70 -31.10 -7.82
C SER A 135 17.49 -31.81 -6.72
N ARG A 136 17.44 -31.34 -5.46
CA ARG A 136 18.07 -32.05 -4.33
C ARG A 136 17.43 -33.42 -4.05
N GLY A 137 16.11 -33.53 -4.18
CA GLY A 137 15.40 -34.80 -4.04
C GLY A 137 15.80 -35.81 -5.12
N LYS A 138 15.97 -35.36 -6.37
CA LYS A 138 16.46 -36.18 -7.48
C LYS A 138 17.93 -36.58 -7.31
N GLU A 139 18.79 -35.69 -6.82
CA GLU A 139 20.18 -36.05 -6.49
C GLU A 139 20.24 -37.15 -5.43
N LEU A 140 19.49 -37.03 -4.32
CA LEU A 140 19.46 -38.06 -3.27
C LEU A 140 18.98 -39.43 -3.77
N ASN A 141 17.97 -39.44 -4.66
CA ASN A 141 17.46 -40.67 -5.26
C ASN A 141 18.44 -41.30 -6.25
N ASN A 142 19.33 -40.50 -6.87
CA ASN A 142 20.33 -40.99 -7.81
C ASN A 142 21.63 -41.46 -7.14
N ILE A 143 21.84 -41.22 -5.84
CA ILE A 143 23.06 -41.65 -5.12
C ILE A 143 23.14 -43.18 -4.98
N PHE A 144 21.99 -43.88 -4.93
CA PHE A 144 21.96 -45.35 -4.79
C PHE A 144 21.69 -46.10 -6.11
N GLY A 145 21.53 -45.40 -7.24
CA GLY A 145 21.05 -45.99 -8.48
C GLY A 145 19.60 -46.50 -8.38
N GLU A 146 18.95 -46.78 -9.51
CA GLU A 146 17.61 -47.36 -9.53
C GLU A 146 17.61 -48.71 -8.80
N LEU A 147 16.91 -48.79 -7.66
CA LEU A 147 16.77 -50.02 -6.88
C LEU A 147 15.77 -50.96 -7.59
N TYR A 148 16.27 -51.87 -8.41
CA TYR A 148 15.48 -52.96 -8.99
C TYR A 148 15.25 -54.05 -7.94
N ILE A 149 14.06 -54.08 -7.34
CA ILE A 149 13.64 -55.18 -6.45
C ILE A 149 13.13 -56.33 -7.32
N HIS A 150 13.95 -57.36 -7.53
CA HIS A 150 13.46 -58.63 -8.05
C HIS A 150 12.87 -59.48 -6.91
N ALA A 151 11.55 -59.66 -6.93
CA ALA A 151 10.90 -60.65 -6.08
C ALA A 151 11.33 -62.05 -6.52
N ILE A 152 12.02 -62.78 -5.65
CA ILE A 152 12.35 -64.19 -5.88
C ILE A 152 11.10 -65.01 -5.50
N PRO A 153 10.44 -65.69 -6.45
CA PRO A 153 9.30 -66.54 -6.13
C PRO A 153 9.78 -67.73 -5.30
N PHE A 154 9.29 -67.83 -4.06
CA PHE A 154 9.54 -68.96 -3.19
C PHE A 154 8.65 -70.12 -3.64
N ILE A 155 9.19 -71.05 -4.42
CA ILE A 155 8.49 -72.27 -4.82
C ILE A 155 8.61 -73.26 -3.66
N MET A 156 7.57 -73.36 -2.82
CA MET A 156 7.44 -74.49 -1.89
C MET A 156 7.19 -75.77 -2.68
N ARG A 157 8.14 -76.71 -2.58
CA ARG A 157 7.99 -78.07 -3.11
C ARG A 157 7.24 -78.90 -2.06
N ASN A 158 5.93 -79.03 -2.21
CA ASN A 158 5.14 -79.94 -1.38
C ASN A 158 5.47 -81.38 -1.77
N GLU A 159 6.30 -82.02 -0.96
CA GLU A 159 6.40 -83.48 -0.91
C GLU A 159 5.41 -83.99 0.13
N GLU A 160 4.20 -84.35 -0.29
CA GLU A 160 3.37 -85.25 0.51
C GLU A 160 3.16 -86.56 -0.23
N LYS A 161 3.69 -87.60 0.42
CA LYS A 161 3.77 -88.98 -0.02
C LYS A 161 2.38 -89.58 -0.13
N SER A 162 2.18 -90.30 -1.24
CA SER A 162 1.19 -91.37 -1.38
C SER A 162 1.30 -92.33 -0.20
N ILE A 163 0.19 -92.53 0.53
CA ILE A 163 -0.07 -93.77 1.27
C ILE A 163 -1.38 -94.32 0.73
N VAL A 164 -1.23 -95.44 0.04
CA VAL A 164 -2.26 -96.37 -0.40
C VAL A 164 -2.62 -97.29 0.78
N ASP A 165 -3.88 -97.70 0.84
CA ASP A 165 -4.39 -99.01 1.27
C ASP A 165 -5.47 -99.05 2.38
N ALA A 166 -6.50 -99.82 2.02
CA ALA A 166 -7.58 -100.49 2.76
C ALA A 166 -8.84 -99.68 3.15
#